data_AF-A0A953K0F6-F1
#
_entry.id   AF-A0A953K0F6-F1
#
_cell.length_a   1.000
_cell.length_b   1.000
_cell.length_c   1.000
_cell.angle_alpha   90.00
_cell.angle_beta   90.00
_cell.angle_gamma   90.00
#
_symmetry.space_group_name_H-M   'P 1'
#
loop_
_entity.id
_entity.type
_entity.pdbx_description
1 polymer ?
#
loop_
_entity_poly.entity_id
_entity_poly.type
_entity_poly.pdbx_seq_one_letter_code
_entity_poly.pdbx_strand_id
1 'polypeptide(L)'
;MKQLFYLFISIGSMSALNAQPIVSYDWNSSTATVSTIGPSPISISSSARSHTGGNYGTKGLNPSLPKQDLNMTFDGSYFDVNGIDITIDFQRDESVGSFVSRGSGFDFGMNGGNLSVKFRVDNGMGGHNTINSGNVFSIPNDDVFRTYRFFYLPSSGQAALLVDNSIVWSYDGPDSRNLNWSGAGDLVVGLLMDGNGADKTVFDNLMISSVTTSPLPIELTRFDVEEENENTVAIRWTTASESNNDHFEIERSADGMNWDVIGKTSGTGNSNSTTVYESMDYSPLEGLSYYRLVQTDRDGNSTIFPAVSIERSFPITEISVYPNPVSERLTIRTDMSDHSYSVELFDLSGRIYSSATINNGTATIDVSSIPDGSYYVAVKSGNNISGKQVMIRH
;
A
#
# COMPACT_ATOMS: atom_id res chain seq x y z
N MET A 1 -6.03 -29.00 -0.74
CA MET A 1 -5.18 -27.82 -1.07
C MET A 1 -6.11 -26.64 -1.29
N LYS A 2 -6.41 -25.87 -0.24
CA LYS A 2 -7.18 -24.62 -0.34
C LYS A 2 -6.22 -23.50 0.04
N GLN A 3 -5.99 -22.58 -0.88
CA GLN A 3 -5.21 -21.37 -0.67
C GLN A 3 -5.88 -20.55 0.46
N LEU A 4 -5.15 -20.28 1.54
CA LEU A 4 -5.52 -19.25 2.50
C LEU A 4 -5.36 -17.90 1.79
N PHE A 5 -6.48 -17.24 1.51
CA PHE A 5 -6.51 -15.82 1.18
C PHE A 5 -6.25 -15.04 2.46
N TYR A 6 -5.11 -14.35 2.54
CA TYR A 6 -4.86 -13.36 3.58
C TYR A 6 -5.77 -12.15 3.30
N LEU A 7 -6.77 -11.96 4.16
CA LEU A 7 -7.71 -10.85 4.10
C LEU A 7 -7.00 -9.58 4.60
N PHE A 8 -6.65 -8.68 3.69
CA PHE A 8 -6.28 -7.30 4.03
C PHE A 8 -7.55 -6.58 4.49
N ILE A 9 -7.72 -6.40 5.80
CA ILE A 9 -8.78 -5.55 6.34
C ILE A 9 -8.22 -4.13 6.40
N SER A 10 -8.73 -3.23 5.55
CA SER A 10 -8.66 -1.80 5.82
C SER A 10 -9.72 -1.46 6.87
N ILE A 11 -9.27 -0.91 8.00
CA ILE A 11 -10.15 -0.30 9.01
C ILE A 11 -9.91 1.21 8.87
N GLY A 12 -11.01 1.97 8.75
CA GLY A 12 -10.98 3.40 8.46
C GLY A 12 -9.92 4.16 9.26
N SER A 13 -9.16 5.00 8.55
CA SER A 13 -8.02 5.82 9.02
C SER A 13 -6.74 5.10 9.49
N MET A 14 -6.63 3.78 9.37
CA MET A 14 -5.33 3.08 9.49
C MET A 14 -4.85 2.63 8.12
N SER A 15 -3.66 3.11 7.72
CA SER A 15 -2.93 2.64 6.53
C SER A 15 -2.74 1.11 6.59
N ALA A 16 -2.68 0.46 5.43
CA ALA A 16 -2.58 -0.99 5.33
C ALA A 16 -1.38 -1.52 6.14
N LEU A 17 -1.60 -2.43 7.10
CA LEU A 17 -0.55 -3.09 7.86
C LEU A 17 0.33 -3.91 6.91
N ASN A 18 1.63 -3.57 6.80
CA ASN A 18 2.61 -4.46 6.20
C ASN A 18 3.15 -5.40 7.28
N ALA A 19 2.48 -6.54 7.47
CA ALA A 19 2.86 -7.55 8.45
C ALA A 19 3.50 -8.77 7.77
N GLN A 20 4.67 -9.19 8.23
CA GLN A 20 5.36 -10.39 7.77
C GLN A 20 5.30 -11.48 8.85
N PRO A 21 4.76 -12.68 8.59
CA PRO A 21 4.70 -13.74 9.58
C PRO A 21 6.11 -14.13 10.08
N ILE A 22 6.32 -14.08 11.39
CA ILE A 22 7.52 -14.61 12.05
C ILE A 22 7.29 -16.08 12.40
N VAL A 23 6.17 -16.39 13.05
CA VAL A 23 5.80 -17.76 13.44
C VAL A 23 4.29 -17.97 13.43
N SER A 24 3.85 -19.18 13.06
CA SER A 24 2.44 -19.59 13.21
C SER A 24 2.28 -21.04 13.65
N TYR A 25 1.21 -21.32 14.39
CA TYR A 25 0.78 -22.65 14.81
C TYR A 25 -0.72 -22.81 14.65
N ASP A 26 -1.13 -23.84 13.91
CA ASP A 26 -2.52 -24.32 13.87
C ASP A 26 -2.77 -25.55 14.75
N TRP A 27 -1.72 -26.23 15.20
CA TRP A 27 -1.75 -27.51 15.96
C TRP A 27 -2.62 -28.63 15.38
N ASN A 28 -3.15 -28.49 14.17
CA ASN A 28 -4.04 -29.42 13.50
C ASN A 28 -3.29 -30.59 12.89
N SER A 29 -2.15 -30.29 12.27
CA SER A 29 -1.28 -31.26 11.62
C SER A 29 0.07 -31.45 12.34
N SER A 30 0.44 -30.52 13.21
CA SER A 30 1.70 -30.49 13.93
C SER A 30 1.59 -31.02 15.37
N THR A 31 2.72 -31.54 15.88
CA THR A 31 2.89 -31.74 17.33
C THR A 31 2.98 -30.38 18.02
N ALA A 32 3.00 -30.37 19.35
CA ALA A 32 3.23 -29.15 20.11
C ALA A 32 4.58 -28.45 19.82
N THR A 33 5.47 -29.07 19.02
CA THR A 33 6.85 -28.61 18.76
C THR A 33 7.12 -28.21 17.31
N VAL A 34 6.13 -28.28 16.40
CA VAL A 34 6.34 -28.00 14.98
C VAL A 34 5.47 -26.84 14.52
N SER A 35 6.10 -25.76 14.08
CA SER A 35 5.44 -24.59 13.52
C SER A 35 4.86 -24.88 12.14
N THR A 36 3.78 -24.17 11.79
CA THR A 36 3.26 -24.13 10.42
C THR A 36 4.10 -23.19 9.55
N ILE A 37 4.54 -22.06 10.12
CA ILE A 37 5.47 -21.09 9.52
C ILE A 37 6.49 -20.69 10.57
N GLY A 38 7.75 -20.47 10.17
CA GLY A 38 8.77 -19.91 11.07
C GLY A 38 9.46 -20.96 11.94
N PRO A 39 10.19 -20.53 12.98
CA PRO A 39 10.97 -21.44 13.83
C PRO A 39 10.08 -22.32 14.73
N SER A 40 10.54 -23.55 14.96
CA SER A 40 10.07 -24.40 16.07
C SER A 40 10.51 -23.82 17.42
N PRO A 41 9.82 -24.14 18.54
CA PRO A 41 10.29 -23.70 19.84
C PRO A 41 11.60 -24.43 20.18
N ILE A 42 12.47 -23.76 20.92
CA ILE A 42 13.69 -24.36 21.46
C ILE A 42 13.38 -25.27 22.66
N SER A 43 12.26 -25.05 23.34
CA SER A 43 11.75 -25.92 24.40
C SER A 43 10.24 -25.74 24.57
N ILE A 44 9.59 -26.77 25.10
CA ILE A 44 8.21 -26.72 25.60
C ILE A 44 8.08 -27.73 26.74
N SER A 45 7.14 -27.54 27.65
CA SER A 45 6.88 -28.52 28.71
C SER A 45 6.64 -29.93 28.15
N SER A 46 7.21 -30.93 28.82
CA SER A 46 7.13 -32.33 28.38
C SER A 46 5.72 -32.93 28.39
N SER A 47 4.78 -32.36 29.15
CA SER A 47 3.37 -32.76 29.14
C SER A 47 2.58 -32.15 27.98
N ALA A 48 3.09 -31.08 27.37
CA ALA A 48 2.40 -30.31 26.35
C ALA A 48 2.19 -31.13 25.07
N ARG A 49 0.98 -31.06 24.52
CA ARG A 49 0.60 -31.85 23.34
C ARG A 49 -0.49 -31.19 22.53
N SER A 50 -0.53 -31.53 21.25
CA SER A 50 -1.68 -31.23 20.39
C SER A 50 -2.81 -32.22 20.70
N HIS A 51 -3.97 -31.72 21.08
CA HIS A 51 -5.12 -32.53 21.51
C HIS A 51 -6.42 -32.01 20.88
N THR A 52 -7.38 -32.92 20.66
CA THR A 52 -8.73 -32.57 20.17
C THR A 52 -9.45 -31.64 21.14
N GLY A 53 -10.27 -30.73 20.61
CA GLY A 53 -11.00 -29.74 21.40
C GLY A 53 -10.44 -28.32 21.26
N GLY A 54 -9.74 -28.04 20.15
CA GLY A 54 -9.42 -26.68 19.72
C GLY A 54 -10.64 -25.97 19.12
N ASN A 55 -10.42 -24.76 18.59
CA ASN A 55 -11.48 -23.90 18.08
C ASN A 55 -12.22 -24.57 16.91
N TYR A 56 -13.55 -24.49 16.88
CA TYR A 56 -14.38 -25.18 15.87
C TYR A 56 -14.15 -26.70 15.74
N GLY A 57 -13.65 -27.36 16.79
CA GLY A 57 -13.45 -28.82 16.80
C GLY A 57 -12.13 -29.29 16.19
N THR A 58 -11.19 -28.37 15.96
CA THR A 58 -9.80 -28.64 15.60
C THR A 58 -9.04 -29.33 16.73
N LYS A 59 -7.75 -29.60 16.50
CA LYS A 59 -6.81 -29.79 17.60
C LYS A 59 -6.20 -28.45 17.99
N GLY A 60 -5.83 -28.31 19.26
CA GLY A 60 -5.08 -27.17 19.76
C GLY A 60 -4.03 -27.59 20.80
N LEU A 61 -3.34 -26.61 21.37
CA LEU A 61 -2.30 -26.84 22.38
C LEU A 61 -2.90 -27.06 23.79
N ASN A 62 -2.50 -28.16 24.41
CA ASN A 62 -2.95 -28.60 25.73
C ASN A 62 -1.73 -28.76 26.68
N PRO A 63 -1.69 -28.08 27.85
CA PRO A 63 -0.61 -28.17 28.85
C PRO A 63 -0.50 -29.56 29.49
N SER A 64 -1.68 -30.10 29.79
CA SER A 64 -1.92 -31.44 30.25
C SER A 64 -1.23 -31.91 31.54
N LEU A 65 -1.31 -33.22 31.82
CA LEU A 65 -0.82 -33.89 33.02
C LEU A 65 0.63 -34.38 32.86
N PRO A 66 1.44 -34.30 33.93
CA PRO A 66 1.13 -33.67 35.24
C PRO A 66 1.02 -32.15 35.13
N LYS A 67 0.31 -31.51 36.07
CA LYS A 67 0.10 -30.05 36.11
C LYS A 67 1.43 -29.30 36.03
N GLN A 68 1.70 -28.69 34.88
CA GLN A 68 2.89 -27.92 34.56
C GLN A 68 2.52 -26.82 33.56
N ASP A 69 3.14 -25.67 33.68
CA ASP A 69 3.00 -24.57 32.72
C ASP A 69 3.44 -25.00 31.32
N LEU A 70 2.77 -24.50 30.28
CA LEU A 70 3.11 -24.78 28.88
C LEU A 70 4.55 -24.40 28.54
N ASN A 71 4.94 -23.16 28.86
CA ASN A 71 6.27 -22.61 28.65
C ASN A 71 6.90 -22.95 27.28
N MET A 72 6.15 -22.68 26.21
CA MET A 72 6.64 -22.88 24.85
C MET A 72 7.59 -21.74 24.47
N THR A 73 8.89 -22.02 24.48
CA THR A 73 9.97 -21.03 24.39
C THR A 73 10.57 -21.01 23.00
N PHE A 74 10.74 -19.82 22.44
CA PHE A 74 11.37 -19.59 21.14
C PHE A 74 12.62 -18.73 21.31
N ASP A 75 13.63 -18.99 20.47
CA ASP A 75 14.81 -18.14 20.37
C ASP A 75 14.38 -16.68 20.13
N GLY A 76 14.76 -15.81 21.07
CA GLY A 76 14.35 -14.40 21.05
C GLY A 76 14.80 -13.62 19.81
N SER A 77 15.88 -14.04 19.14
CA SER A 77 16.47 -13.29 18.03
C SER A 77 15.52 -13.08 16.84
N TYR A 78 14.57 -13.99 16.62
CA TYR A 78 13.54 -13.86 15.59
C TYR A 78 12.52 -12.73 15.87
N PHE A 79 12.43 -12.30 17.12
CA PHE A 79 11.45 -11.32 17.58
C PHE A 79 12.07 -9.95 17.85
N ASP A 80 13.34 -9.72 17.50
CA ASP A 80 13.98 -8.40 17.57
C ASP A 80 13.48 -7.49 16.45
N VAL A 81 12.19 -7.17 16.50
CA VAL A 81 11.45 -6.40 15.49
C VAL A 81 10.92 -5.09 16.05
N ASN A 82 10.76 -4.10 15.18
CA ASN A 82 10.34 -2.75 15.58
C ASN A 82 8.86 -2.67 15.96
N GLY A 83 8.00 -3.47 15.32
CA GLY A 83 6.57 -3.57 15.56
C GLY A 83 6.09 -5.02 15.50
N ILE A 84 4.91 -5.28 16.06
CA ILE A 84 4.41 -6.64 16.25
C ILE A 84 2.90 -6.71 16.06
N ASP A 85 2.43 -7.82 15.54
CA ASP A 85 1.02 -8.21 15.51
C ASP A 85 0.91 -9.67 15.96
N ILE A 86 0.17 -9.91 17.04
CA ILE A 86 0.02 -11.20 17.70
C ILE A 86 -1.46 -11.53 17.72
N THR A 87 -1.83 -12.67 17.17
CA THR A 87 -3.18 -13.23 17.26
C THR A 87 -3.11 -14.64 17.84
N ILE A 88 -4.03 -14.96 18.74
CA ILE A 88 -4.16 -16.30 19.33
C ILE A 88 -5.61 -16.56 19.71
N ASP A 89 -6.09 -17.78 19.44
CA ASP A 89 -7.36 -18.24 19.99
C ASP A 89 -7.11 -18.83 21.38
N PHE A 90 -7.88 -18.36 22.36
CA PHE A 90 -7.77 -18.83 23.74
C PHE A 90 -9.15 -19.13 24.32
N GLN A 91 -9.25 -20.22 25.05
CA GLN A 91 -10.35 -20.47 25.97
C GLN A 91 -9.83 -20.44 27.40
N ARG A 92 -10.56 -19.76 28.28
CA ARG A 92 -10.13 -19.58 29.65
C ARG A 92 -10.37 -20.83 30.48
N ASP A 93 -9.34 -21.25 31.19
CA ASP A 93 -9.44 -22.27 32.25
C ASP A 93 -8.67 -21.84 33.51
N GLU A 94 -8.11 -20.64 33.56
CA GLU A 94 -7.38 -20.11 34.72
C GLU A 94 -7.51 -18.57 34.78
N SER A 95 -7.00 -17.94 35.84
CA SER A 95 -7.16 -16.49 36.06
C SER A 95 -5.89 -15.66 35.88
N VAL A 96 -4.74 -16.29 35.69
CA VAL A 96 -3.45 -15.60 35.53
C VAL A 96 -2.65 -16.39 34.52
N GLY A 97 -2.00 -15.70 33.58
CA GLY A 97 -1.16 -16.36 32.58
C GLY A 97 -0.83 -15.44 31.43
N SER A 98 0.35 -15.60 30.85
CA SER A 98 0.76 -14.85 29.67
C SER A 98 0.51 -15.68 28.43
N PHE A 99 -0.25 -15.13 27.48
CA PHE A 99 -0.37 -15.73 26.16
C PHE A 99 0.96 -15.66 25.42
N VAL A 100 1.58 -14.48 25.45
CA VAL A 100 2.93 -14.23 24.93
C VAL A 100 3.65 -13.29 25.88
N SER A 101 4.85 -13.67 26.30
CA SER A 101 5.72 -12.84 27.16
C SER A 101 7.15 -12.81 26.61
N ARG A 102 7.85 -11.70 26.86
CA ARG A 102 9.25 -11.55 26.49
C ARG A 102 9.97 -10.59 27.43
N GLY A 103 10.95 -11.12 28.16
CA GLY A 103 11.70 -10.38 29.17
C GLY A 103 10.78 -9.70 30.21
N SER A 104 11.26 -8.61 30.82
CA SER A 104 10.44 -7.81 31.75
C SER A 104 9.55 -6.77 31.05
N GLY A 105 9.80 -6.55 29.75
CA GLY A 105 9.29 -5.43 28.98
C GLY A 105 8.01 -5.72 28.21
N PHE A 106 7.71 -6.98 27.88
CA PHE A 106 6.53 -7.38 27.12
C PHE A 106 5.76 -8.51 27.80
N ASP A 107 4.45 -8.33 27.95
CA ASP A 107 3.53 -9.32 28.50
C ASP A 107 2.12 -9.08 27.94
N PHE A 108 1.61 -10.03 27.16
CA PHE A 108 0.26 -10.05 26.61
C PHE A 108 -0.45 -11.29 27.13
N GLY A 109 -1.54 -11.11 27.87
CA GLY A 109 -2.24 -12.24 28.49
C GLY A 109 -3.33 -11.77 29.44
N MET A 110 -3.43 -12.44 30.59
CA MET A 110 -4.48 -12.18 31.58
C MET A 110 -3.94 -12.02 32.99
N ASN A 111 -4.60 -11.15 33.74
CA ASN A 111 -4.37 -10.92 35.16
C ASN A 111 -5.71 -10.84 35.92
N GLY A 112 -5.91 -11.75 36.88
CA GLY A 112 -7.18 -11.87 37.62
C GLY A 112 -8.38 -12.17 36.71
N GLY A 113 -8.17 -12.88 35.59
CA GLY A 113 -9.20 -13.21 34.60
C GLY A 113 -9.53 -12.08 33.64
N ASN A 114 -8.75 -10.99 33.64
CA ASN A 114 -8.95 -9.87 32.73
C ASN A 114 -7.80 -9.80 31.73
N LEU A 115 -8.12 -9.56 30.46
CA LEU A 115 -7.15 -9.30 29.41
C LEU A 115 -6.34 -8.05 29.73
N SER A 116 -5.03 -8.13 29.52
CA SER A 116 -4.10 -7.02 29.68
C SER A 116 -2.91 -7.15 28.75
N VAL A 117 -2.29 -6.02 28.42
CA VAL A 117 -0.98 -5.96 27.78
C VAL A 117 -0.08 -4.94 28.47
N LYS A 118 1.18 -5.30 28.63
CA LYS A 118 2.29 -4.42 29.01
C LYS A 118 3.35 -4.52 27.95
N PHE A 119 3.84 -3.39 27.45
CA PHE A 119 4.93 -3.34 26.47
C PHE A 119 5.80 -2.10 26.69
N ARG A 120 7.03 -2.13 26.20
CA ARG A 120 7.95 -0.99 26.24
C ARG A 120 8.11 -0.40 24.85
N VAL A 121 8.14 0.92 24.79
CA VAL A 121 8.32 1.70 23.56
C VAL A 121 9.48 2.66 23.75
N ASP A 122 10.29 2.88 22.72
CA ASP A 122 11.36 3.89 22.73
C ASP A 122 10.79 5.27 23.15
N ASN A 123 11.51 5.99 24.01
CA ASN A 123 11.11 7.33 24.45
C ASN A 123 11.72 8.47 23.61
N GLY A 124 12.53 8.16 22.59
CA GLY A 124 13.24 9.12 21.73
C GLY A 124 14.52 9.71 22.35
N MET A 125 14.90 9.27 23.55
CA MET A 125 16.05 9.77 24.31
C MET A 125 17.03 8.64 24.70
N GLY A 126 16.96 7.49 24.03
CA GLY A 126 17.77 6.30 24.33
C GLY A 126 17.26 5.49 25.53
N GLY A 127 16.05 5.77 26.02
CA GLY A 127 15.36 4.97 27.04
C GLY A 127 14.03 4.42 26.54
N HIS A 128 13.12 4.09 27.45
CA HIS A 128 11.80 3.59 27.10
C HIS A 128 10.70 4.11 28.03
N ASN A 129 9.48 4.13 27.50
CA ASN A 129 8.25 4.23 28.27
C ASN A 129 7.63 2.84 28.41
N THR A 130 7.10 2.51 29.58
CA THR A 130 6.31 1.29 29.77
C THR A 130 4.84 1.64 29.65
N ILE A 131 4.16 1.04 28.68
CA ILE A 131 2.72 1.17 28.47
C ILE A 131 2.06 -0.04 29.10
N ASN A 132 0.96 0.19 29.82
CA ASN A 132 0.17 -0.85 30.46
C ASN A 132 -1.30 -0.53 30.22
N SER A 133 -2.03 -1.47 29.62
CA SER A 133 -3.46 -1.31 29.39
C SER A 133 -4.28 -1.35 30.68
N GLY A 134 -3.72 -1.93 31.75
CA GLY A 134 -4.49 -2.41 32.88
C GLY A 134 -5.41 -3.56 32.48
N ASN A 135 -6.41 -3.83 33.30
CA ASN A 135 -7.44 -4.83 33.04
C ASN A 135 -8.52 -4.22 32.13
N VAL A 136 -8.59 -4.66 30.87
CA VAL A 136 -9.42 -4.00 29.85
C VAL A 136 -10.62 -4.81 29.39
N PHE A 137 -10.61 -6.12 29.61
CA PHE A 137 -11.71 -6.99 29.22
C PHE A 137 -11.79 -8.19 30.16
N SER A 138 -12.96 -8.46 30.74
CA SER A 138 -13.16 -9.65 31.57
C SER A 138 -13.31 -10.87 30.67
N ILE A 139 -12.35 -11.78 30.71
CA ILE A 139 -12.38 -12.99 29.89
C ILE A 139 -13.38 -13.97 30.52
N PRO A 140 -14.47 -14.34 29.81
CA PRO A 140 -15.43 -15.30 30.33
C PRO A 140 -14.77 -16.65 30.62
N ASN A 141 -15.13 -17.25 31.75
CA ASN A 141 -14.74 -18.62 32.09
C ASN A 141 -15.88 -19.56 31.66
N ASP A 142 -16.05 -19.71 30.35
CA ASP A 142 -17.19 -20.38 29.73
C ASP A 142 -16.79 -21.46 28.72
N ASP A 143 -15.52 -21.83 28.69
CA ASP A 143 -14.99 -22.86 27.77
C ASP A 143 -15.17 -22.53 26.28
N VAL A 144 -15.31 -21.25 25.95
CA VAL A 144 -15.45 -20.77 24.57
C VAL A 144 -14.16 -20.11 24.10
N PHE A 145 -13.63 -20.60 22.97
CA PHE A 145 -12.53 -19.94 22.28
C PHE A 145 -12.96 -18.59 21.73
N ARG A 146 -12.09 -17.60 21.94
CA ARG A 146 -12.18 -16.27 21.33
C ARG A 146 -10.83 -15.91 20.76
N THR A 147 -10.85 -15.08 19.73
CA THR A 147 -9.61 -14.58 19.13
C THR A 147 -9.16 -13.33 19.89
N TYR A 148 -7.97 -13.41 20.47
CA TYR A 148 -7.31 -12.28 21.13
C TYR A 148 -6.19 -11.78 20.24
N ARG A 149 -6.18 -10.47 19.99
CA ARG A 149 -5.15 -9.84 19.17
C ARG A 149 -4.55 -8.64 19.88
N PHE A 150 -3.23 -8.55 19.84
CA PHE A 150 -2.48 -7.35 20.20
C PHE A 150 -1.64 -6.92 19.00
N PHE A 151 -1.63 -5.64 18.68
CA PHE A 151 -0.66 -5.09 17.73
C PHE A 151 -0.07 -3.78 18.22
N TYR A 152 1.13 -3.47 17.72
CA TYR A 152 1.81 -2.19 17.87
C TYR A 152 2.43 -1.76 16.53
N LEU A 153 2.10 -0.54 16.09
CA LEU A 153 2.54 0.08 14.84
C LEU A 153 3.60 1.13 15.14
N PRO A 154 4.87 0.90 14.77
CA PRO A 154 5.94 1.82 15.16
C PRO A 154 5.90 3.15 14.40
N SER A 155 5.29 3.16 13.21
CA SER A 155 5.15 4.34 12.37
C SER A 155 4.25 5.39 13.00
N SER A 156 3.05 5.00 13.44
CA SER A 156 2.06 5.87 14.07
C SER A 156 2.08 5.85 15.60
N GLY A 157 2.91 5.02 16.22
CA GLY A 157 2.92 4.84 17.68
C GLY A 157 1.65 4.20 18.25
N GLN A 158 0.76 3.68 17.40
CA GLN A 158 -0.55 3.16 17.81
C GLN A 158 -0.48 1.69 18.22
N ALA A 159 -1.24 1.33 19.24
CA ALA A 159 -1.45 -0.05 19.65
C ALA A 159 -2.92 -0.32 19.97
N ALA A 160 -3.34 -1.58 19.88
CA ALA A 160 -4.67 -1.98 20.32
C ALA A 160 -4.71 -3.42 20.82
N LEU A 161 -5.69 -3.68 21.70
CA LEU A 161 -6.16 -5.01 22.06
C LEU A 161 -7.54 -5.24 21.46
N LEU A 162 -7.73 -6.41 20.87
CA LEU A 162 -8.98 -6.81 20.26
C LEU A 162 -9.43 -8.18 20.79
N VAL A 163 -10.75 -8.34 20.89
CA VAL A 163 -11.43 -9.61 21.15
C VAL A 163 -12.44 -9.81 20.03
N ASP A 164 -12.32 -10.91 19.29
CA ASP A 164 -13.18 -11.22 18.12
C ASP A 164 -13.32 -10.01 17.17
N ASN A 165 -12.17 -9.41 16.83
CA ASN A 165 -12.02 -8.19 16.02
C ASN A 165 -12.64 -6.91 16.58
N SER A 166 -13.20 -6.93 17.78
CA SER A 166 -13.69 -5.73 18.48
C SER A 166 -12.59 -5.13 19.34
N ILE A 167 -12.26 -3.85 19.13
CA ILE A 167 -11.29 -3.13 19.96
C ILE A 167 -11.83 -3.01 21.39
N VAL A 168 -11.07 -3.52 22.36
CA VAL A 168 -11.37 -3.41 23.79
C VAL A 168 -10.43 -2.42 24.50
N TRP A 169 -9.31 -2.09 23.87
CA TRP A 169 -8.38 -1.06 24.34
C TRP A 169 -7.53 -0.54 23.18
N SER A 170 -7.17 0.73 23.22
CA SER A 170 -6.27 1.37 22.27
C SER A 170 -5.27 2.28 22.99
N TYR A 171 -4.14 2.49 22.35
CA TYR A 171 -3.10 3.43 22.75
C TYR A 171 -2.69 4.26 21.53
N ASP A 172 -2.54 5.56 21.78
CA ASP A 172 -2.11 6.56 20.79
C ASP A 172 -0.86 7.23 21.34
N GLY A 173 0.30 6.78 20.83
CA GLY A 173 1.62 7.22 21.27
C GLY A 173 2.28 8.15 20.27
N PRO A 174 3.51 8.61 20.56
CA PRO A 174 4.29 9.34 19.57
C PRO A 174 4.63 8.47 18.36
N ASP A 175 4.54 9.05 17.18
CA ASP A 175 4.99 8.46 15.91
C ASP A 175 6.47 8.07 15.93
N SER A 176 6.84 7.16 15.02
CA SER A 176 8.23 6.76 14.79
C SER A 176 8.94 6.29 16.06
N ARG A 177 8.27 5.41 16.81
CA ARG A 177 8.81 4.78 18.03
C ARG A 177 8.82 3.27 17.88
N ASN A 178 9.98 2.65 18.06
CA ASN A 178 10.11 1.20 18.02
C ASN A 178 9.69 0.56 19.34
N LEU A 179 9.21 -0.68 19.27
CA LEU A 179 9.07 -1.55 20.42
C LEU A 179 10.46 -1.75 21.05
N ASN A 180 10.60 -1.42 22.34
CA ASN A 180 11.86 -1.50 23.07
C ASN A 180 11.99 -2.85 23.75
N TRP A 181 12.33 -3.87 22.96
CA TRP A 181 12.47 -5.26 23.44
C TRP A 181 13.56 -6.07 22.74
N SER A 182 14.35 -5.44 21.85
CA SER A 182 15.47 -6.10 21.20
C SER A 182 16.46 -6.62 22.23
N GLY A 183 16.86 -7.89 22.12
CA GLY A 183 17.75 -8.52 23.10
C GLY A 183 17.14 -8.74 24.49
N ALA A 184 15.80 -8.68 24.65
CA ALA A 184 15.13 -8.91 25.93
C ALA A 184 15.07 -10.39 26.37
N GLY A 185 15.77 -11.29 25.65
CA GLY A 185 15.75 -12.73 25.85
C GLY A 185 14.71 -13.43 24.97
N ASP A 186 14.44 -14.69 25.32
CA ASP A 186 13.53 -15.58 24.60
C ASP A 186 12.06 -15.17 24.73
N LEU A 187 11.28 -15.51 23.72
CA LEU A 187 9.83 -15.33 23.72
C LEU A 187 9.17 -16.60 24.26
N VAL A 188 8.23 -16.45 25.18
CA VAL A 188 7.52 -17.57 25.81
C VAL A 188 6.02 -17.45 25.56
N VAL A 189 5.44 -18.50 24.99
CA VAL A 189 4.00 -18.68 24.83
C VAL A 189 3.47 -19.58 25.97
N GLY A 190 2.40 -19.14 26.64
CA GLY A 190 1.76 -19.89 27.73
C GLY A 190 2.56 -19.92 29.04
N LEU A 191 3.13 -18.78 29.44
CA LEU A 191 3.81 -18.66 30.72
C LEU A 191 2.78 -18.65 31.87
N LEU A 192 3.03 -19.42 32.93
CA LEU A 192 2.09 -19.66 34.05
C LEU A 192 0.77 -20.30 33.62
N MET A 193 0.73 -20.96 32.45
CA MET A 193 -0.51 -21.54 31.92
C MET A 193 -0.49 -23.05 31.96
N ASP A 194 -1.22 -23.61 32.91
CA ASP A 194 -1.29 -25.06 33.15
C ASP A 194 -2.69 -25.64 32.91
N GLY A 195 -3.65 -24.81 32.48
CA GLY A 195 -5.03 -25.23 32.22
C GLY A 195 -5.66 -25.87 33.46
N ASN A 196 -5.31 -25.38 34.65
CA ASN A 196 -5.68 -25.94 35.95
C ASN A 196 -5.39 -27.44 36.14
N GLY A 197 -4.55 -28.04 35.29
CA GLY A 197 -4.31 -29.49 35.24
C GLY A 197 -5.49 -30.30 34.67
N ALA A 198 -6.41 -29.69 33.93
CA ALA A 198 -7.64 -30.31 33.44
C ALA A 198 -7.47 -31.22 32.21
N ASP A 199 -6.23 -31.41 31.71
CA ASP A 199 -5.94 -32.06 30.42
C ASP A 199 -6.83 -31.53 29.28
N LYS A 200 -6.87 -30.21 29.16
CA LYS A 200 -7.74 -29.50 28.24
C LYS A 200 -6.94 -28.58 27.32
N THR A 201 -7.37 -28.48 26.07
CA THR A 201 -6.81 -27.54 25.10
C THR A 201 -7.09 -26.11 25.52
N VAL A 202 -6.06 -25.27 25.63
CA VAL A 202 -6.22 -23.86 26.05
C VAL A 202 -5.94 -22.87 24.92
N PHE A 203 -5.08 -23.23 23.96
CA PHE A 203 -4.74 -22.38 22.81
C PHE A 203 -5.02 -23.03 21.47
N ASP A 204 -5.33 -22.19 20.49
CA ASP A 204 -5.39 -22.54 19.08
C ASP A 204 -4.97 -21.35 18.19
N ASN A 205 -4.65 -21.60 16.91
CA ASN A 205 -4.38 -20.60 15.88
C ASN A 205 -3.47 -19.42 16.30
N LEU A 206 -2.26 -19.70 16.79
CA LEU A 206 -1.28 -18.66 17.09
C LEU A 206 -0.65 -18.12 15.80
N MET A 207 -0.57 -16.80 15.67
CA MET A 207 0.22 -16.10 14.67
C MET A 207 0.95 -14.92 15.32
N ILE A 208 2.25 -14.82 15.08
CA ILE A 208 3.07 -13.66 15.45
C ILE A 208 3.75 -13.15 14.18
N SER A 209 3.53 -11.88 13.88
CA SER A 209 4.04 -11.22 12.69
C SER A 209 4.82 -9.97 13.05
N SER A 210 5.92 -9.72 12.35
CA SER A 210 6.62 -8.45 12.43
C SER A 210 5.81 -7.40 11.68
N VAL A 211 5.70 -6.21 12.26
CA VAL A 211 5.15 -5.04 11.59
C VAL A 211 6.31 -4.11 11.31
N THR A 212 6.62 -3.90 10.04
CA THR A 212 7.67 -2.95 9.65
C THR A 212 7.08 -1.55 9.55
N THR A 213 7.92 -0.58 9.90
CA THR A 213 7.71 0.82 9.54
C THR A 213 7.84 0.96 8.03
N SER A 214 6.77 0.70 7.30
CA SER A 214 6.55 1.52 6.13
C SER A 214 5.30 2.33 6.43
N PRO A 215 5.42 3.47 7.14
CA PRO A 215 4.56 4.56 6.69
C PRO A 215 4.84 4.68 5.19
N LEU A 216 3.81 4.87 4.38
CA LEU A 216 4.08 5.49 3.09
C LEU A 216 4.88 6.75 3.44
N PRO A 217 6.09 6.96 2.89
CA PRO A 217 6.97 8.05 3.32
C PRO A 217 6.29 9.42 3.28
N ILE A 218 5.20 9.50 2.53
CA ILE A 218 4.32 10.66 2.41
C ILE A 218 2.86 10.19 2.36
N GLU A 219 2.00 10.91 3.07
CA GLU A 219 0.56 10.85 2.86
C GLU A 219 0.15 11.92 1.84
N LEU A 220 0.03 11.53 0.58
CA LEU A 220 -0.40 12.40 -0.52
C LEU A 220 -1.92 12.58 -0.45
N THR A 221 -2.38 13.81 -0.20
CA THR A 221 -3.81 14.12 -0.08
C THR A 221 -4.41 14.65 -1.37
N ARG A 222 -3.59 15.25 -2.24
CA ARG A 222 -4.01 15.82 -3.52
C ARG A 222 -2.88 15.75 -4.53
N PHE A 223 -3.22 15.43 -5.78
CA PHE A 223 -2.34 15.54 -6.93
C PHE A 223 -3.18 15.83 -8.17
N ASP A 224 -2.96 17.00 -8.76
CA ASP A 224 -3.73 17.50 -9.90
C ASP A 224 -2.82 18.12 -10.96
N VAL A 225 -3.25 17.99 -12.21
CA VAL A 225 -2.63 18.63 -13.38
C VAL A 225 -3.68 19.41 -14.14
N GLU A 226 -3.37 20.67 -14.42
CA GLU A 226 -4.30 21.60 -15.06
C GLU A 226 -3.56 22.42 -16.12
N GLU A 227 -4.23 22.72 -17.23
CA GLU A 227 -3.69 23.63 -18.24
C GLU A 227 -3.74 25.06 -17.69
N GLU A 228 -2.58 25.69 -17.55
CA GLU A 228 -2.46 27.06 -17.04
C GLU A 228 -2.57 28.07 -18.21
N ASN A 229 -2.01 27.72 -19.37
CA ASN A 229 -2.18 28.41 -20.65
C ASN A 229 -1.76 27.49 -21.82
N GLU A 230 -1.84 27.99 -23.05
CA GLU A 230 -1.55 27.25 -24.29
C GLU A 230 -0.18 26.55 -24.33
N ASN A 231 0.79 26.96 -23.51
CA ASN A 231 2.14 26.39 -23.54
C ASN A 231 2.59 25.80 -22.20
N THR A 232 1.74 25.79 -21.18
CA THR A 232 2.14 25.34 -19.84
C THR A 232 1.07 24.55 -19.11
N VAL A 233 1.48 23.46 -18.48
CA VAL A 233 0.66 22.68 -17.55
C VAL A 233 1.17 22.91 -16.13
N ALA A 234 0.28 23.28 -15.22
CA ALA A 234 0.56 23.37 -13.79
C ALA A 234 0.37 21.99 -13.15
N ILE A 235 1.34 21.58 -12.34
CA ILE A 235 1.34 20.34 -11.57
C ILE A 235 1.33 20.70 -10.09
N ARG A 236 0.25 20.36 -9.38
CA ARG A 236 0.04 20.76 -7.98
C ARG A 236 -0.20 19.54 -7.12
N TRP A 237 0.45 19.48 -5.96
CA TRP A 237 0.21 18.41 -5.00
C TRP A 237 0.28 18.88 -3.56
N THR A 238 -0.31 18.08 -2.68
CA THR A 238 -0.41 18.38 -1.25
C THR A 238 -0.12 17.14 -0.43
N THR A 239 0.81 17.27 0.51
CA THR A 239 1.15 16.25 1.50
C THR A 239 0.47 16.58 2.82
N ALA A 240 -0.10 15.60 3.52
CA ALA A 240 -0.55 15.78 4.91
C ALA A 240 0.64 15.67 5.89
N SER A 241 1.57 14.75 5.58
CA SER A 241 2.80 14.54 6.30
C SER A 241 3.90 14.05 5.35
N GLU A 242 5.14 14.30 5.72
CA GLU A 242 6.36 13.87 5.03
C GLU A 242 7.33 13.31 6.06
N SER A 243 7.91 12.15 5.76
CA SER A 243 8.96 11.55 6.55
C SER A 243 10.10 11.12 5.63
N ASN A 244 11.32 11.48 5.99
CA ASN A 244 12.55 11.18 5.26
C ASN A 244 12.59 11.65 3.78
N ASN A 245 11.69 12.54 3.37
CA ASN A 245 11.54 12.97 1.98
C ASN A 245 12.71 13.86 1.53
N ASP A 246 13.52 13.40 0.59
CA ASP A 246 14.56 14.21 -0.03
C ASP A 246 13.98 15.11 -1.13
N HIS A 247 13.29 14.51 -2.10
CA HIS A 247 12.66 15.25 -3.19
C HIS A 247 11.55 14.45 -3.89
N PHE A 248 10.73 15.20 -4.63
CA PHE A 248 9.82 14.67 -5.63
C PHE A 248 10.43 14.84 -7.02
N GLU A 249 10.35 13.80 -7.82
CA GLU A 249 10.50 13.86 -9.27
C GLU A 249 9.10 13.91 -9.90
N ILE A 250 8.92 14.83 -10.83
CA ILE A 250 7.72 14.90 -11.66
C ILE A 250 8.06 14.18 -12.96
N GLU A 251 7.30 13.15 -13.27
CA GLU A 251 7.45 12.38 -14.49
C GLU A 251 6.24 12.53 -15.41
N ARG A 252 6.50 12.57 -16.71
CA ARG A 252 5.49 12.67 -17.76
C ARG A 252 5.60 11.52 -18.74
N SER A 253 4.48 11.04 -19.25
CA SER A 253 4.42 9.97 -20.24
C SER A 253 3.36 10.24 -21.32
N ALA A 254 3.65 9.84 -22.55
CA ALA A 254 2.68 9.83 -23.67
C ALA A 254 1.83 8.55 -23.71
N ASP A 255 2.31 7.45 -23.10
CA ASP A 255 1.73 6.11 -23.23
C ASP A 255 1.44 5.42 -21.88
N GLY A 256 1.78 6.06 -20.77
CA GLY A 256 1.65 5.53 -19.40
C GLY A 256 2.70 4.47 -19.04
N MET A 257 3.64 4.16 -19.94
CA MET A 257 4.64 3.10 -19.80
C MET A 257 6.07 3.65 -19.76
N ASN A 258 6.40 4.55 -20.70
CA ASN A 258 7.69 5.21 -20.79
C ASN A 258 7.58 6.61 -20.17
N TRP A 259 8.41 6.90 -19.17
CA TRP A 259 8.30 8.09 -18.34
C TRP A 259 9.58 8.95 -18.44
N ASP A 260 9.39 10.23 -18.73
CA ASP A 260 10.46 11.24 -18.76
C ASP A 260 10.39 12.08 -17.48
N VAL A 261 11.52 12.25 -16.79
CA VAL A 261 11.63 13.18 -15.66
C VAL A 261 11.66 14.61 -16.20
N ILE A 262 10.62 15.39 -15.89
CA ILE A 262 10.47 16.78 -16.36
C ILE A 262 10.82 17.82 -15.30
N GLY A 263 10.93 17.42 -14.02
CA GLY A 263 11.29 18.33 -12.95
C GLY A 263 11.59 17.62 -11.64
N LYS A 264 12.24 18.33 -10.73
CA LYS A 264 12.46 17.90 -9.35
C LYS A 264 12.14 19.04 -8.38
N THR A 265 11.45 18.72 -7.30
CA THR A 265 11.10 19.66 -6.23
C THR A 265 11.58 19.10 -4.91
N SER A 266 12.43 19.84 -4.21
CA SER A 266 12.92 19.42 -2.89
C SER A 266 11.78 19.22 -1.90
N GLY A 267 11.84 18.11 -1.17
CA GLY A 267 10.94 17.80 -0.06
C GLY A 267 11.27 18.64 1.17
N THR A 268 10.41 18.57 2.18
CA THR A 268 10.69 19.21 3.48
C THR A 268 11.59 18.37 4.40
N GLY A 269 11.93 17.13 4.02
CA GLY A 269 12.61 16.19 4.90
C GLY A 269 11.64 15.50 5.84
N ASN A 270 11.22 16.21 6.89
CA ASN A 270 10.23 15.73 7.85
C ASN A 270 9.21 16.84 8.13
N SER A 271 7.93 16.57 7.91
CA SER A 271 6.83 17.49 8.19
C SER A 271 5.62 16.71 8.70
N ASN A 272 5.04 17.16 9.80
CA ASN A 272 3.73 16.67 10.29
C ASN A 272 2.62 17.70 9.99
N SER A 273 2.88 18.63 9.07
CA SER A 273 1.97 19.69 8.65
C SER A 273 1.76 19.65 7.15
N THR A 274 0.58 20.10 6.72
CA THR A 274 0.24 20.14 5.30
C THR A 274 1.22 21.01 4.52
N THR A 275 1.86 20.43 3.50
CA THR A 275 2.72 21.16 2.56
C THR A 275 2.07 21.18 1.18
N VAL A 276 2.04 22.36 0.56
CA VAL A 276 1.53 22.56 -0.80
C VAL A 276 2.70 22.83 -1.73
N TYR A 277 2.72 22.11 -2.85
CA TYR A 277 3.75 22.19 -3.86
C TYR A 277 3.16 22.52 -5.23
N GLU A 278 3.98 23.16 -6.04
CA GLU A 278 3.67 23.47 -7.43
C GLU A 278 4.92 23.31 -8.30
N SER A 279 4.71 22.80 -9.51
CA SER A 279 5.70 22.74 -10.59
C SER A 279 5.02 23.05 -11.92
N MET A 280 5.82 23.41 -12.92
CA MET A 280 5.35 23.78 -14.26
C MET A 280 6.03 22.92 -15.32
N ASP A 281 5.23 22.36 -16.22
CA ASP A 281 5.72 21.80 -17.47
C ASP A 281 5.65 22.89 -18.55
N TYR A 282 6.81 23.31 -19.06
CA TYR A 282 6.95 24.34 -20.11
C TYR A 282 7.07 23.76 -21.52
N SER A 283 6.99 22.45 -21.67
CA SER A 283 6.94 21.80 -22.99
C SER A 283 5.94 20.64 -22.98
N PRO A 284 4.68 20.86 -22.52
CA PRO A 284 3.68 19.82 -22.36
C PRO A 284 3.36 19.14 -23.68
N LEU A 285 3.13 17.83 -23.62
CA LEU A 285 2.73 17.05 -24.78
C LEU A 285 1.33 17.47 -25.26
N GLU A 286 1.09 17.26 -26.55
CA GLU A 286 -0.23 17.43 -27.14
C GLU A 286 -1.04 16.14 -27.07
N GLY A 287 -2.36 16.26 -27.07
CA GLY A 287 -3.25 15.13 -26.85
C GLY A 287 -3.19 14.62 -25.42
N LEU A 288 -3.45 13.32 -25.24
CA LEU A 288 -3.46 12.69 -23.93
C LEU A 288 -2.03 12.51 -23.40
N SER A 289 -1.79 13.02 -22.20
CA SER A 289 -0.54 12.83 -21.47
C SER A 289 -0.81 12.47 -20.03
N TYR A 290 0.12 11.75 -19.42
CA TYR A 290 0.05 11.28 -18.05
C TYR A 290 1.17 11.89 -17.22
N TYR A 291 0.88 12.24 -15.98
CA TYR A 291 1.84 12.77 -15.03
C TYR A 291 1.78 11.94 -13.75
N ARG A 292 2.94 11.70 -13.15
CA ARG A 292 3.04 11.06 -11.84
C ARG A 292 4.13 11.70 -11.00
N LEU A 293 4.02 11.48 -9.69
CA LEU A 293 5.06 11.84 -8.74
C LEU A 293 5.85 10.58 -8.37
N VAL A 294 7.17 10.72 -8.35
CA VAL A 294 8.07 9.76 -7.73
C VAL A 294 8.72 10.47 -6.56
N GLN A 295 8.47 9.99 -5.36
CA GLN A 295 9.13 10.50 -4.17
C GLN A 295 10.38 9.69 -3.91
N THR A 296 11.47 10.37 -3.55
CA THR A 296 12.73 9.73 -3.15
C THR A 296 13.09 10.15 -1.73
N ASP A 297 13.36 9.16 -0.88
CA ASP A 297 13.82 9.32 0.48
C ASP A 297 15.31 9.64 0.54
N ARG A 298 15.79 10.19 1.67
CA ARG A 298 17.23 10.47 1.88
C ARG A 298 18.09 9.21 1.95
N ASP A 299 17.47 8.05 2.19
CA ASP A 299 18.15 6.75 2.14
C ASP A 299 18.14 6.13 0.73
N GLY A 300 17.54 6.81 -0.25
CA GLY A 300 17.50 6.42 -1.66
C GLY A 300 16.33 5.51 -2.05
N ASN A 301 15.42 5.20 -1.13
CA ASN A 301 14.19 4.48 -1.48
C ASN A 301 13.24 5.39 -2.26
N SER A 302 12.49 4.83 -3.22
CA SER A 302 11.54 5.61 -4.02
C SER A 302 10.12 5.02 -3.98
N THR A 303 9.13 5.90 -3.89
CA THR A 303 7.70 5.57 -3.93
C THR A 303 7.05 6.24 -5.14
N ILE A 304 6.33 5.47 -5.94
CA ILE A 304 5.60 5.97 -7.12
C ILE A 304 4.12 6.15 -6.75
N PHE A 305 3.58 7.34 -6.99
CA PHE A 305 2.16 7.63 -6.78
C PHE A 305 1.33 7.34 -8.04
N PRO A 306 0.00 7.12 -7.89
CA PRO A 306 -0.90 6.98 -9.03
C PRO A 306 -0.80 8.17 -9.99
N ALA A 307 -0.78 7.87 -11.29
CA ALA A 307 -0.73 8.88 -12.32
C ALA A 307 -2.09 9.58 -12.49
N VAL A 308 -2.05 10.84 -12.90
CA VAL A 308 -3.19 11.61 -13.39
C VAL A 308 -2.99 11.93 -14.87
N SER A 309 -4.06 12.18 -15.60
CA SER A 309 -4.00 12.45 -17.04
C SER A 309 -4.62 13.80 -17.39
N ILE A 310 -4.08 14.44 -18.42
CA ILE A 310 -4.66 15.61 -19.05
C ILE A 310 -4.65 15.43 -20.57
N GLU A 311 -5.75 15.80 -21.22
CA GLU A 311 -5.85 15.84 -22.68
C GLU A 311 -5.80 17.29 -23.15
N ARG A 312 -4.78 17.60 -23.94
CA ARG A 312 -4.57 18.95 -24.49
C ARG A 312 -4.97 18.99 -25.95
N SER A 313 -5.73 20.02 -26.30
CA SER A 313 -6.27 20.21 -27.65
C SER A 313 -6.24 21.68 -28.01
N PHE A 314 -5.72 21.99 -29.19
CA PHE A 314 -5.62 23.37 -29.67
C PHE A 314 -6.74 23.70 -30.65
N PRO A 315 -7.29 24.92 -30.59
CA PRO A 315 -8.31 25.34 -31.53
C PRO A 315 -7.74 25.36 -32.95
N ILE A 316 -8.49 24.78 -33.88
CA ILE A 316 -8.17 24.81 -35.31
C ILE A 316 -9.00 25.93 -35.93
N THR A 317 -8.41 27.12 -36.06
CA THR A 317 -9.12 28.32 -36.52
C THR A 317 -9.40 28.29 -38.03
N GLU A 318 -8.38 28.05 -38.85
CA GLU A 318 -8.52 27.99 -40.31
C GLU A 318 -7.57 26.96 -40.93
N ILE A 319 -8.10 26.17 -41.85
CA ILE A 319 -7.33 25.24 -42.67
C ILE A 319 -7.52 25.56 -44.15
N SER A 320 -6.43 25.51 -44.90
CA SER A 320 -6.41 25.64 -46.35
C SER A 320 -5.88 24.36 -46.98
N VAL A 321 -6.54 23.92 -48.05
CA VAL A 321 -6.25 22.67 -48.74
C VAL A 321 -6.13 22.99 -50.22
N TYR A 322 -4.95 22.76 -50.81
CA TYR A 322 -4.67 23.11 -52.20
C TYR A 322 -3.60 22.19 -52.83
N PRO A 323 -3.59 22.04 -54.17
CA PRO A 323 -4.63 22.51 -55.08
C PRO A 323 -5.95 21.75 -54.88
N ASN A 324 -7.06 22.32 -55.34
CA ASN A 324 -8.35 21.64 -55.43
C ASN A 324 -9.05 22.08 -56.72
N PRO A 325 -9.18 21.22 -57.74
CA PRO A 325 -8.84 19.78 -57.75
C PRO A 325 -7.33 19.48 -57.68
N VAL A 326 -6.96 18.27 -57.23
CA VAL A 326 -5.58 17.77 -57.12
C VAL A 326 -5.39 16.45 -57.89
N SER A 327 -4.21 16.24 -58.49
CA SER A 327 -3.84 14.98 -59.16
C SER A 327 -2.72 14.23 -58.43
N GLU A 328 -1.67 14.91 -57.95
CA GLU A 328 -0.50 14.20 -57.39
C GLU A 328 -0.25 14.48 -55.91
N ARG A 329 -0.09 15.76 -55.53
CA ARG A 329 0.25 16.16 -54.16
C ARG A 329 -0.74 17.16 -53.62
N LEU A 330 -1.37 16.80 -52.52
CA LEU A 330 -2.25 17.67 -51.75
C LEU A 330 -1.48 18.34 -50.63
N THR A 331 -1.52 19.66 -50.56
CA THR A 331 -0.96 20.46 -49.46
C THR A 331 -2.07 20.88 -48.51
N ILE A 332 -1.84 20.65 -47.22
CA ILE A 332 -2.70 21.07 -46.12
C ILE A 332 -1.91 22.08 -45.30
N ARG A 333 -2.45 23.28 -45.13
CA ARG A 333 -1.83 24.35 -44.33
C ARG A 333 -2.77 24.86 -43.24
N THR A 334 -2.25 25.04 -42.04
CA THR A 334 -2.88 25.71 -40.91
C THR A 334 -2.08 26.98 -40.58
N ASP A 335 -2.73 27.95 -39.96
CA ASP A 335 -2.07 29.20 -39.56
C ASP A 335 -1.32 29.09 -38.21
N MET A 336 -1.32 27.90 -37.59
CA MET A 336 -0.68 27.64 -36.31
C MET A 336 0.62 26.85 -36.53
N SER A 337 1.77 27.52 -36.40
CA SER A 337 3.09 26.92 -36.62
C SER A 337 3.62 26.12 -35.43
N ASP A 338 3.10 26.37 -34.23
CA ASP A 338 3.78 25.97 -32.99
C ASP A 338 3.23 24.67 -32.39
N HIS A 339 2.29 24.03 -33.10
CA HIS A 339 1.55 22.86 -32.63
C HIS A 339 1.50 21.73 -33.66
N SER A 340 1.33 20.50 -33.18
CA SER A 340 1.13 19.32 -34.01
C SER A 340 -0.36 19.06 -34.27
N TYR A 341 -0.69 18.66 -35.50
CA TYR A 341 -2.06 18.29 -35.87
C TYR A 341 -2.05 16.99 -36.65
N SER A 342 -2.98 16.08 -36.34
CA SER A 342 -3.18 14.90 -37.16
C SER A 342 -4.07 15.24 -38.35
N VAL A 343 -3.76 14.66 -39.50
CA VAL A 343 -4.48 14.84 -40.75
C VAL A 343 -4.94 13.48 -41.23
N GLU A 344 -6.21 13.37 -41.61
CA GLU A 344 -6.78 12.18 -42.25
C GLU A 344 -7.48 12.59 -43.54
N LEU A 345 -7.24 11.81 -44.61
CA LEU A 345 -7.94 11.89 -45.88
C LEU A 345 -8.87 10.68 -46.00
N PHE A 346 -10.18 10.92 -46.17
CA PHE A 346 -11.17 9.85 -46.22
C PHE A 346 -12.31 10.14 -47.21
N ASP A 347 -13.03 9.08 -47.61
CA ASP A 347 -14.20 9.17 -48.49
C ASP A 347 -15.52 9.37 -47.71
N LEU A 348 -16.64 9.46 -48.43
CA LEU A 348 -17.98 9.59 -47.83
C LEU A 348 -18.41 8.40 -46.97
N SER A 349 -17.77 7.23 -47.10
CA SER A 349 -18.02 6.06 -46.27
C SER A 349 -17.19 6.05 -44.97
N GLY A 350 -16.30 7.04 -44.80
CA GLY A 350 -15.38 7.12 -43.67
C GLY A 350 -14.12 6.26 -43.84
N ARG A 351 -13.87 5.70 -45.04
CA ARG A 351 -12.66 4.93 -45.30
C ARG A 351 -11.45 5.87 -45.39
N ILE A 352 -10.46 5.67 -44.52
CA ILE A 352 -9.20 6.43 -44.52
C ILE A 352 -8.30 5.92 -45.64
N TYR A 353 -7.85 6.84 -46.50
CA TYR A 353 -6.90 6.59 -47.58
C TYR A 353 -5.48 7.00 -47.23
N SER A 354 -5.31 8.03 -46.41
CA SER A 354 -4.01 8.50 -45.98
C SER A 354 -4.10 9.26 -44.65
N SER A 355 -2.99 9.25 -43.91
CA SER A 355 -2.82 10.00 -42.66
C SER A 355 -1.46 10.71 -42.66
N ALA A 356 -1.42 11.93 -42.12
CA ALA A 356 -0.19 12.71 -41.97
C ALA A 356 -0.21 13.50 -40.66
N THR A 357 0.93 14.10 -40.32
CA THR A 357 1.06 15.01 -39.18
C THR A 357 1.57 16.36 -39.68
N ILE A 358 0.94 17.44 -39.24
CA ILE A 358 1.41 18.81 -39.43
C ILE A 358 2.24 19.18 -38.21
N ASN A 359 3.54 19.46 -38.35
CA ASN A 359 4.41 19.86 -37.23
C ASN A 359 4.87 21.33 -37.27
N ASN A 360 4.62 22.03 -38.39
CA ASN A 360 5.04 23.43 -38.62
C ASN A 360 4.03 24.11 -39.56
N GLY A 361 2.73 24.00 -39.25
CA GLY A 361 1.65 24.60 -40.04
C GLY A 361 1.44 24.04 -41.46
N THR A 362 2.24 23.09 -41.95
CA THR A 362 2.04 22.45 -43.27
C THR A 362 2.24 20.93 -43.23
N ALA A 363 1.44 20.19 -44.01
CA ALA A 363 1.67 18.79 -44.37
C ALA A 363 1.36 18.56 -45.85
N THR A 364 1.92 17.47 -46.41
CA THR A 364 1.61 17.03 -47.77
C THR A 364 1.18 15.57 -47.79
N ILE A 365 0.15 15.27 -48.56
CA ILE A 365 -0.32 13.91 -48.82
C ILE A 365 -0.13 13.60 -50.32
N ASP A 366 0.48 12.46 -50.62
CA ASP A 366 0.52 11.92 -51.98
C ASP A 366 -0.83 11.27 -52.30
N VAL A 367 -1.48 11.76 -53.36
CA VAL A 367 -2.80 11.32 -53.81
C VAL A 367 -2.74 10.64 -55.19
N SER A 368 -1.55 10.46 -55.76
CA SER A 368 -1.33 9.86 -57.10
C SER A 368 -1.93 8.46 -57.27
N SER A 369 -2.08 7.71 -56.17
CA SER A 369 -2.65 6.36 -56.15
C SER A 369 -4.11 6.29 -55.70
N ILE A 370 -4.72 7.44 -55.37
CA ILE A 370 -6.09 7.52 -54.85
C ILE A 370 -7.05 7.76 -56.02
N PRO A 371 -8.13 6.97 -56.18
CA PRO A 371 -9.06 7.10 -57.31
C PRO A 371 -9.70 8.49 -57.43
N ASP A 372 -10.04 8.90 -58.65
CA ASP A 372 -10.83 10.12 -58.92
C ASP A 372 -12.11 10.14 -58.08
N GLY A 373 -12.40 11.27 -57.44
CA GLY A 373 -13.57 11.39 -56.57
C GLY A 373 -13.56 12.61 -55.65
N SER A 374 -14.60 12.70 -54.82
CA SER A 374 -14.69 13.68 -53.73
C SER A 374 -14.29 13.04 -52.40
N TYR A 375 -13.39 13.71 -51.69
CA TYR A 375 -12.85 13.28 -50.41
C TYR A 375 -12.93 14.41 -49.39
N TYR A 376 -12.73 14.08 -48.12
CA TYR A 376 -12.62 15.04 -47.04
C TYR A 376 -11.25 14.91 -46.38
N VAL A 377 -10.64 16.05 -46.14
CA VAL A 377 -9.48 16.19 -45.25
C VAL A 377 -10.00 16.66 -43.90
N ALA A 378 -9.70 15.92 -42.84
CA ALA A 378 -9.88 16.39 -41.47
C ALA A 378 -8.52 16.65 -40.83
N VAL A 379 -8.38 17.82 -40.23
CA VAL A 379 -7.27 18.18 -39.34
C VAL A 379 -7.82 18.11 -37.92
N LYS A 380 -7.11 17.42 -37.01
CA LYS A 380 -7.57 17.19 -35.63
C LYS A 380 -6.49 17.58 -34.61
N SER A 381 -6.92 18.07 -33.46
CA SER A 381 -6.12 18.28 -32.25
C SER A 381 -7.02 18.00 -31.04
N GLY A 382 -6.80 16.87 -30.35
CA GLY A 382 -7.71 16.32 -29.35
C GLY A 382 -9.17 16.31 -29.83
N ASN A 383 -10.05 17.03 -29.13
CA ASN A 383 -11.47 17.16 -29.48
C ASN A 383 -11.78 18.18 -30.59
N ASN A 384 -10.81 18.99 -31.02
CA ASN A 384 -11.00 19.97 -32.08
C ASN A 384 -10.80 19.33 -33.46
N ILE A 385 -11.75 19.54 -34.36
CA ILE A 385 -11.71 19.02 -35.74
C ILE A 385 -12.09 20.13 -36.71
N SER A 386 -11.30 20.31 -37.76
CA SER A 386 -11.64 21.17 -38.90
C SER A 386 -11.52 20.37 -40.19
N GLY A 387 -12.45 20.58 -41.13
CA GLY A 387 -12.55 19.78 -42.34
C GLY A 387 -12.71 20.60 -43.61
N LYS A 388 -12.14 20.11 -44.72
CA LYS A 388 -12.35 20.64 -46.08
C LYS A 388 -12.59 19.51 -47.06
N GLN A 389 -13.55 19.72 -47.96
CA GLN A 389 -13.75 18.84 -49.11
C GLN A 389 -12.66 19.11 -50.16
N VAL A 390 -12.13 18.04 -50.75
CA VAL A 390 -11.17 18.07 -51.85
C VAL A 390 -11.63 17.16 -52.99
N MET A 391 -11.41 17.59 -54.23
CA MET A 391 -11.63 16.78 -55.43
C MET A 391 -10.30 16.23 -55.92
N ILE A 392 -10.19 14.90 -56.05
CA ILE A 392 -9.04 14.24 -56.68
C ILE A 392 -9.42 13.93 -58.13
N ARG A 393 -8.53 14.30 -59.06
CA ARG A 393 -8.70 14.10 -60.50
C ARG A 393 -7.34 14.00 -61.20
N HIS A 394 -7.03 12.82 -61.75
CA HIS A 394 -5.79 12.53 -62.50
C HIS A 394 -5.80 12.99 -63.96
#